data_AF-A0A4Q4MXS1-F1
#
_entry.id   AF-A0A4Q4MXS1-F1
#
_cell.length_a   1.000
_cell.length_b   1.000
_cell.length_c   1.000
_cell.angle_alpha   90.00
_cell.angle_beta   90.00
_cell.angle_gamma   90.00
#
_symmetry.space_group_name_H-M   'P 1'
#
loop_
_entity.id
_entity.type
_entity.pdbx_description
1 polymer ?
#
loop_
_entity_poly.entity_id
_entity_poly.type
_entity_poly.pdbx_seq_one_letter_code
_entity_poly.pdbx_strand_id
1 'polypeptide(L)'
;MAESSHRAQLTRHPLTVHLIIIWSYLANWQDHIESLASDLEQIRRRIDVADISEPDAIPAINPERLQTLRHIEDKIVCKACKCLRSNIVLVKTLMSINTAFATKIPSLGESSYSVHQELQIMEHRLESHINAAETLAQRVQATLGLLTNLLDIGNQANSREISTRILRLTQEGVDDNATVKVITVFTLIYLPASFVASFLGMNVFDFKSEDGSLRASPQFWIYVVTTVPLTMLTVGAWYLYKTRHNKLRKAKSFAESV
;
A
#
# COMPACT_ATOMS: atom_id res chain seq x y z
N MET A 1 -5.63 25.54 65.03
CA MET A 1 -4.23 26.02 64.99
C MET A 1 -3.46 25.57 63.74
N ALA A 2 -3.77 24.42 63.11
CA ALA A 2 -3.14 24.00 61.86
C ALA A 2 -3.57 24.82 60.62
N GLU A 3 -4.86 25.21 60.53
CA GLU A 3 -5.37 26.02 59.40
C GLU A 3 -4.74 27.41 59.30
N SER A 4 -4.41 28.05 60.44
CA SER A 4 -3.75 29.36 60.43
C SER A 4 -2.31 29.28 59.94
N SER A 5 -1.62 28.16 60.18
CA SER A 5 -0.25 27.92 59.71
C SER A 5 -0.20 27.69 58.20
N HIS A 6 -1.11 26.89 57.66
CA HIS A 6 -1.21 26.69 56.21
C HIS A 6 -1.61 27.97 55.48
N ARG A 7 -2.59 28.73 55.98
CA ARG A 7 -2.95 30.03 55.39
C ARG A 7 -1.78 31.01 55.41
N ALA A 8 -0.99 31.05 56.50
CA ALA A 8 0.19 31.89 56.60
C ALA A 8 1.30 31.50 55.59
N GLN A 9 1.46 30.21 55.28
CA GLN A 9 2.38 29.74 54.24
C GLN A 9 1.91 30.12 52.83
N LEU A 10 0.61 30.04 52.54
CA LEU A 10 0.03 30.46 51.26
C LEU A 10 0.17 31.97 51.01
N THR A 11 0.17 32.80 52.06
CA THR A 11 0.31 34.26 51.94
C THR A 11 1.76 34.74 51.82
N ARG A 12 2.75 33.84 51.87
CA ARG A 12 4.17 34.22 51.95
C ARG A 12 4.71 34.79 50.64
N HIS A 13 4.15 34.37 49.49
CA HIS A 13 4.49 34.92 48.18
C HIS A 13 3.26 34.84 47.24
N PRO A 14 3.00 35.86 46.39
CA PRO A 14 1.83 35.87 45.52
C PRO A 14 1.78 34.68 44.53
N LEU A 15 2.93 34.09 44.20
CA LEU A 15 3.00 32.96 43.27
C LEU A 15 2.83 31.57 43.91
N THR A 16 2.74 31.47 45.24
CA THR A 16 2.68 30.17 45.94
C THR A 16 1.51 29.30 45.47
N VAL A 17 0.34 29.90 45.20
CA VAL A 17 -0.84 29.17 44.68
C VAL A 17 -0.56 28.62 43.27
N HIS A 18 0.06 29.42 42.41
CA HIS A 18 0.42 28.98 41.05
C HIS A 18 1.39 27.81 41.08
N LEU A 19 2.37 27.82 42.00
CA LEU A 19 3.31 26.72 42.18
C LEU A 19 2.58 25.42 42.53
N ILE A 20 1.68 25.44 43.52
CA ILE A 20 0.94 24.25 43.96
C ILE A 20 0.09 23.67 42.83
N ILE A 21 -0.60 24.53 42.08
CA ILE A 21 -1.44 24.11 40.95
C ILE A 21 -0.58 23.44 39.87
N ILE A 22 0.52 24.07 39.47
CA ILE A 22 1.41 23.53 38.43
C ILE A 22 2.03 22.20 38.89
N TRP A 23 2.43 22.11 40.16
CA TRP A 23 3.07 20.92 40.71
C TRP A 23 2.11 19.72 40.74
N SER A 24 0.85 19.93 41.13
CA SER A 24 -0.17 18.86 41.13
C SER A 24 -0.48 18.36 39.71
N TYR A 25 -0.46 19.25 38.72
CA TYR A 25 -0.66 18.88 37.33
C TYR A 25 0.55 18.16 36.72
N LEU A 26 1.78 18.55 37.10
CA LEU A 26 3.01 17.92 36.62
C LEU A 26 3.09 16.44 36.98
N ALA A 27 2.67 16.06 38.18
CA ALA A 27 2.71 14.68 38.63
C ALA A 27 1.92 13.74 37.70
N ASN A 28 0.76 14.20 37.21
CA ASN A 28 -0.14 13.38 36.39
C ASN A 28 0.37 13.14 34.96
N TRP A 29 1.31 13.97 34.46
CA TRP A 29 1.85 13.80 33.11
C TRP A 29 2.72 12.58 32.95
N GLN A 30 3.45 12.21 34.01
CA GLN A 30 4.29 11.03 34.00
C GLN A 30 3.45 9.78 33.76
N ASP A 31 2.38 9.60 34.54
CA ASP A 31 1.47 8.46 34.42
C ASP A 31 0.76 8.43 33.05
N HIS A 32 0.41 9.61 32.52
CA HIS A 32 -0.22 9.70 31.20
C HIS A 32 0.73 9.26 30.07
N ILE A 33 1.99 9.70 30.09
CA ILE A 33 2.99 9.31 29.10
C ILE A 33 3.28 7.81 29.22
N GLU A 34 3.37 7.28 30.44
CA GLU A 34 3.57 5.84 30.67
C GLU A 34 2.40 5.01 30.14
N SER A 35 1.16 5.46 30.35
CA SER A 35 -0.03 4.80 29.78
C SER A 35 0.03 4.75 28.26
N LEU A 36 0.42 5.84 27.59
CA LEU A 36 0.58 5.86 26.13
C LEU A 36 1.70 4.94 25.65
N ALA A 37 2.79 4.84 26.42
CA ALA A 37 3.88 3.91 26.13
C ALA A 37 3.44 2.45 26.26
N SER A 38 2.66 2.12 27.29
CA SER A 38 2.07 0.80 27.49
C SER A 38 1.11 0.43 26.34
N ASP A 39 0.27 1.35 25.87
CA ASP A 39 -0.62 1.13 24.73
C ASP A 39 0.17 0.79 23.46
N LEU A 40 1.25 1.53 23.19
CA LEU A 40 2.16 1.26 22.07
C LEU A 40 2.78 -0.14 22.17
N GLU A 41 3.29 -0.51 23.34
CA GLU A 41 3.94 -1.79 23.57
C GLU A 41 2.96 -2.96 23.38
N GLN A 42 1.70 -2.81 23.79
CA GLN A 42 0.65 -3.81 23.57
C GLN A 42 0.39 -4.03 22.07
N ILE A 43 0.36 -2.95 21.28
CA ILE A 43 0.21 -3.03 19.81
C ILE A 43 1.42 -3.75 19.21
N ARG A 44 2.64 -3.35 19.60
CA ARG A 44 3.88 -3.91 19.09
C ARG A 44 4.01 -5.41 19.35
N ARG A 45 3.74 -5.87 20.57
CA ARG A 45 3.77 -7.32 20.90
C ARG A 45 2.83 -8.15 20.03
N ARG A 46 1.67 -7.59 19.68
CA ARG A 46 0.71 -8.27 18.79
C ARG A 46 1.13 -8.27 17.32
N ILE A 47 2.04 -7.38 16.92
CA ILE A 47 2.64 -7.37 15.58
C ILE A 47 3.68 -8.49 15.49
N ASP A 48 4.63 -8.54 16.45
CA ASP A 48 5.70 -9.54 16.47
C ASP A 48 5.16 -10.99 16.47
N VAL A 49 4.04 -11.24 17.18
CA VAL A 49 3.41 -12.59 17.23
C VAL A 49 2.70 -12.96 15.92
N ALA A 50 2.12 -11.99 15.22
CA ALA A 50 1.38 -12.25 13.97
C ALA A 50 2.32 -12.53 12.78
N ASP A 51 3.53 -11.98 12.81
CA ASP A 51 4.52 -12.08 11.71
C ASP A 51 5.28 -13.43 11.70
N ILE A 52 5.34 -14.14 12.83
CA ILE A 52 6.11 -15.40 12.97
C ILE A 52 5.27 -16.65 12.65
N SER A 53 3.94 -16.55 12.71
CA SER A 53 3.10 -17.75 12.81
C SER A 53 2.94 -18.53 11.51
N GLU A 54 3.09 -17.92 10.32
CA GLU A 54 3.00 -18.64 9.03
C GLU A 54 3.92 -18.01 7.95
N PRO A 55 4.96 -18.73 7.47
CA PRO A 55 5.91 -18.19 6.48
C PRO A 55 5.33 -17.96 5.07
N ASP A 56 4.14 -18.50 4.77
CA ASP A 56 3.41 -18.31 3.50
C ASP A 56 2.15 -17.44 3.63
N ALA A 57 1.81 -16.98 4.84
CA ALA A 57 0.65 -16.11 5.04
C ALA A 57 1.07 -14.66 4.78
N ILE A 58 0.44 -14.04 3.79
CA ILE A 58 0.50 -12.59 3.59
C ILE A 58 0.12 -11.94 4.93
N PRO A 59 0.97 -11.07 5.53
CA PRO A 59 0.66 -10.48 6.82
C PRO A 59 -0.62 -9.67 6.67
N ALA A 60 -1.73 -10.22 7.16
CA ALA A 60 -3.03 -9.57 7.19
C ALA A 60 -2.99 -8.46 8.23
N ILE A 61 -2.32 -7.37 7.89
CA ILE A 61 -2.19 -6.21 8.77
C ILE A 61 -3.57 -5.57 8.86
N ASN A 62 -4.21 -5.77 10.01
CA ASN A 62 -5.53 -5.24 10.28
C ASN A 62 -5.49 -3.69 10.25
N PRO A 63 -6.27 -3.02 9.37
CA PRO A 63 -6.31 -1.56 9.25
C PRO A 63 -6.66 -0.84 10.57
N GLU A 64 -7.39 -1.50 11.47
CA GLU A 64 -7.71 -0.95 12.80
C GLU A 64 -6.45 -0.69 13.63
N ARG A 65 -5.39 -1.51 13.46
CA ARG A 65 -4.12 -1.35 14.19
C ARG A 65 -3.36 -0.11 13.74
N LEU A 66 -3.35 0.13 12.43
CA LEU A 66 -2.78 1.35 11.83
C LEU A 66 -3.54 2.59 12.30
N GLN A 67 -4.87 2.52 12.36
CA GLN A 67 -5.69 3.62 12.83
C GLN A 67 -5.45 3.90 14.33
N THR A 68 -5.36 2.86 15.15
CA THR A 68 -5.07 3.00 16.59
C THR A 68 -3.70 3.63 16.82
N LEU A 69 -2.69 3.19 16.05
CA LEU A 69 -1.34 3.71 16.17
C LEU A 69 -1.24 5.19 15.73
N ARG A 70 -1.94 5.58 14.66
CA ARG A 70 -2.09 7.01 14.28
C ARG A 70 -2.80 7.82 15.35
N HIS A 71 -3.82 7.26 15.99
CA HIS A 71 -4.53 7.94 17.09
C HIS A 71 -3.62 8.15 18.32
N ILE A 72 -2.74 7.20 18.62
CA ILE A 72 -1.71 7.36 19.66
C ILE A 72 -0.72 8.45 19.25
N GLU A 73 -0.26 8.45 17.99
CA GLU A 73 0.60 9.52 17.45
C GLU A 73 -0.04 10.90 17.62
N ASP A 74 -1.30 11.05 17.23
CA ASP A 74 -2.06 12.30 17.35
C ASP A 74 -2.21 12.74 18.81
N LYS A 75 -2.49 11.82 19.74
CA LYS A 75 -2.55 12.13 21.17
C LYS A 75 -1.20 12.66 21.68
N ILE A 76 -0.10 12.06 21.27
CA ILE A 76 1.24 12.47 21.72
C ILE A 76 1.61 13.83 21.10
N VAL A 77 1.62 13.92 19.77
CA VAL A 77 2.14 15.08 19.03
C VAL A 77 1.20 16.28 19.16
N CYS A 78 -0.10 16.09 18.88
CA CYS A 78 -1.05 17.20 18.79
C CYS A 78 -1.57 17.65 20.16
N LYS A 79 -1.59 16.77 21.18
CA LYS A 79 -2.11 17.10 22.51
C LYS A 79 -1.01 17.21 23.57
N ALA A 80 -0.29 16.13 23.85
CA ALA A 80 0.68 16.10 24.95
C ALA A 80 1.83 17.10 24.75
N CYS A 81 2.56 16.99 23.64
CA CYS A 81 3.69 17.89 23.36
C CYS A 81 3.26 19.36 23.26
N LYS A 82 2.12 19.63 22.59
CA LYS A 82 1.58 21.00 22.47
C LYS A 82 1.18 21.59 23.82
N CYS A 83 0.50 20.81 24.67
CA CYS A 83 0.09 21.26 26.00
C CYS A 83 1.30 21.51 26.91
N LEU A 84 2.24 20.57 26.95
CA LEU A 84 3.47 20.71 27.74
C LEU A 84 4.31 21.93 27.32
N ARG A 85 4.48 22.16 26.00
CA ARG A 85 5.16 23.37 25.50
C ARG A 85 4.44 24.65 25.91
N SER A 86 3.11 24.67 25.88
CA SER A 86 2.34 25.82 26.38
C SER A 86 2.58 26.06 27.86
N ASN A 87 2.67 25.00 28.67
CA ASN A 87 2.95 25.12 30.10
C ASN A 87 4.36 25.64 30.39
N ILE A 88 5.37 25.29 29.58
CA ILE A 88 6.70 25.88 29.67
C ILE A 88 6.64 27.40 29.47
N VAL A 89 5.88 27.87 28.47
CA VAL A 89 5.72 29.31 28.24
C VAL A 89 5.07 29.99 29.47
N LEU A 90 4.09 29.35 30.10
CA LEU A 90 3.48 29.85 31.34
C LEU A 90 4.49 29.91 32.50
N VAL A 91 5.29 28.86 32.71
CA VAL A 91 6.33 28.83 33.74
C VAL A 91 7.38 29.93 33.50
N LYS A 92 7.87 30.08 32.26
CA LYS A 92 8.78 31.17 31.87
C LYS A 92 8.18 32.56 32.13
N THR A 93 6.89 32.72 31.87
CA THR A 93 6.18 33.96 32.16
C THR A 93 6.11 34.23 33.67
N LEU A 94 5.83 33.21 34.48
CA LEU A 94 5.84 33.31 35.95
C LEU A 94 7.23 33.64 36.49
N MET A 95 8.30 33.13 35.87
CA MET A 95 9.67 33.47 36.24
C MET A 95 9.97 34.94 35.99
N SER A 96 9.54 35.49 34.84
CA SER A 96 9.66 36.92 34.52
C SER A 96 8.86 37.80 35.49
N ILE A 97 7.65 37.37 35.88
CA ILE A 97 6.84 38.06 36.89
C ILE A 97 7.56 38.02 38.26
N ASN A 98 8.13 36.88 38.63
CA ASN A 98 8.84 36.71 39.88
C ASN A 98 10.09 37.60 39.97
N THR A 99 10.85 37.75 38.88
CA THR A 99 11.99 38.69 38.84
C THR A 99 11.53 40.15 38.95
N ALA A 100 10.38 40.50 38.37
CA ALA A 100 9.77 41.81 38.55
C ALA A 100 9.31 42.06 40.01
N PHE A 101 8.80 41.04 40.71
CA PHE A 101 8.47 41.15 42.13
C PHE A 101 9.72 41.32 43.00
N ALA A 102 10.76 40.52 42.76
CA ALA A 102 12.02 40.62 43.49
C ALA A 102 12.67 42.01 43.38
N THR A 103 12.55 42.64 42.22
CA THR A 103 13.12 43.99 41.96
C THR A 103 12.26 45.12 42.52
N LYS A 104 10.93 45.03 42.43
CA LYS A 104 10.01 46.09 42.86
C LYS A 104 9.64 46.03 44.34
N ILE A 105 9.76 44.87 44.98
CA ILE A 105 9.32 44.64 46.37
C ILE A 105 10.47 43.97 47.14
N PRO A 106 11.36 44.75 47.79
CA PRO A 106 12.55 44.21 48.47
C PRO A 106 12.24 43.18 49.57
N SER A 107 11.08 43.30 50.23
CA SER A 107 10.65 42.36 51.26
C SER A 107 10.37 40.94 50.74
N LEU A 108 10.18 40.79 49.41
CA LEU A 108 9.97 39.48 48.78
C LEU A 108 11.27 38.85 48.29
N GLY A 109 12.42 39.53 48.31
CA GLY A 109 13.67 39.07 47.67
C GLY A 109 14.07 37.63 48.01
N GLU A 110 14.11 37.26 49.31
CA GLU A 110 14.44 35.88 49.74
C GLU A 110 13.40 34.86 49.26
N SER A 111 12.10 35.19 49.37
CA SER A 111 11.02 34.31 48.92
C SER A 111 10.95 34.18 47.40
N SER A 112 11.29 35.24 46.66
CA SER A 112 11.35 35.22 45.20
C SER A 112 12.52 34.37 44.72
N TYR A 113 13.64 34.30 45.44
CA TYR A 113 14.73 33.39 45.09
C TYR A 113 14.28 31.92 45.14
N SER A 114 13.65 31.49 46.24
CA SER A 114 13.16 30.11 46.36
C SER A 114 12.05 29.79 45.35
N VAL A 115 11.13 30.73 45.11
CA VAL A 115 10.11 30.60 44.06
C VAL A 115 10.74 30.48 42.67
N HIS A 116 11.82 31.22 42.39
CA HIS A 116 12.52 31.12 41.11
C HIS A 116 13.13 29.74 40.91
N GLN A 117 13.76 29.17 41.95
CA GLN A 117 14.32 27.82 41.91
C GLN A 117 13.23 26.76 41.66
N GLU A 118 12.09 26.86 42.35
CA GLU A 118 10.96 25.95 42.12
C GLU A 118 10.43 26.03 40.68
N LEU A 119 10.30 27.24 40.12
CA LEU A 119 9.89 27.42 38.73
C LEU A 119 10.92 26.84 37.74
N GLN A 120 12.23 26.97 37.99
CA GLN A 120 13.27 26.34 37.18
C GLN A 120 13.16 24.81 37.20
N ILE A 121 12.91 24.22 38.37
CA ILE A 121 12.71 22.77 38.50
C ILE A 121 11.47 22.33 37.71
N MET A 122 10.37 23.08 37.79
CA MET A 122 9.15 22.79 37.03
C MET A 122 9.38 22.88 35.52
N GLU A 123 10.10 23.90 35.05
CA GLU A 123 10.49 24.06 33.65
C GLU A 123 11.27 22.85 33.16
N HIS A 124 12.32 22.47 33.90
CA HIS A 124 13.16 21.32 33.53
C HIS A 124 12.37 20.00 33.50
N ARG A 125 11.44 19.79 34.44
CA ARG A 125 10.56 18.62 34.44
C ARG A 125 9.62 18.61 33.24
N LEU A 126 9.04 19.76 32.86
CA LEU A 126 8.21 19.87 31.66
C LEU A 126 9.00 19.56 30.39
N GLU A 127 10.23 20.06 30.28
CA GLU A 127 11.14 19.74 29.16
C GLU A 127 11.44 18.24 29.10
N SER A 128 11.71 17.62 30.26
CA SER A 128 11.91 16.17 30.35
C SER A 128 10.68 15.39 29.86
N HIS A 129 9.46 15.80 30.26
CA HIS A 129 8.22 15.18 29.78
C HIS A 129 8.02 15.36 28.26
N ILE A 130 8.38 16.52 27.69
CA ILE A 130 8.33 16.73 26.24
C ILE A 130 9.29 15.79 25.53
N ASN A 131 10.54 15.69 26.00
CA ASN A 131 11.54 14.81 25.40
C ASN A 131 11.09 13.34 25.45
N ALA A 132 10.48 12.92 26.55
CA ALA A 132 9.90 11.58 26.68
C ALA A 132 8.75 11.36 25.68
N ALA A 133 7.83 12.32 25.57
CA ALA A 133 6.73 12.27 24.62
C ALA A 133 7.20 12.27 23.15
N GLU A 134 8.19 13.08 22.80
CA GLU A 134 8.79 13.11 21.46
C GLU A 134 9.50 11.80 21.11
N THR A 135 10.23 11.23 22.05
CA THR A 135 10.84 9.90 21.90
C THR A 135 9.77 8.84 21.65
N LEU A 136 8.65 8.92 22.37
CA LEU A 136 7.52 8.01 22.15
C LEU A 136 6.89 8.21 20.76
N ALA A 137 6.70 9.45 20.31
CA ALA A 137 6.21 9.75 18.97
C ALA A 137 7.12 9.17 17.88
N GLN A 138 8.45 9.30 18.02
CA GLN A 138 9.41 8.69 17.08
C GLN A 138 9.27 7.16 17.03
N ARG A 139 9.05 6.50 18.17
CA ARG A 139 8.81 5.05 18.22
C ARG A 139 7.50 4.65 17.55
N VAL A 140 6.43 5.44 17.75
CA VAL A 140 5.14 5.26 17.06
C VAL A 140 5.33 5.36 15.54
N GLN A 141 6.03 6.40 15.07
CA GLN A 141 6.33 6.61 13.64
C GLN A 141 7.16 5.48 13.04
N ALA A 142 8.20 5.01 13.75
CA ALA A 142 8.99 3.87 13.30
C ALA A 142 8.11 2.62 13.16
N THR A 143 7.21 2.38 14.11
CA THR A 143 6.28 1.24 14.08
C THR A 143 5.28 1.37 12.92
N LEU A 144 4.76 2.57 12.67
CA LEU A 144 3.91 2.86 11.50
C LEU A 144 4.65 2.57 10.19
N GLY A 145 5.89 3.05 10.06
CA GLY A 145 6.73 2.82 8.88
C GLY A 145 6.99 1.34 8.61
N LEU A 146 7.27 0.56 9.66
CA LEU A 146 7.42 -0.90 9.54
C LEU A 146 6.12 -1.56 9.05
N LEU A 147 4.98 -1.22 9.65
CA LEU A 147 3.68 -1.76 9.24
C LEU A 147 3.32 -1.40 7.80
N THR A 148 3.59 -0.17 7.36
CA THR A 148 3.33 0.23 5.96
C THR A 148 4.23 -0.51 4.98
N ASN A 149 5.50 -0.74 5.34
CA ASN A 149 6.40 -1.51 4.50
C ASN A 149 5.99 -2.98 4.41
N LEU A 150 5.57 -3.58 5.51
CA LEU A 150 5.04 -4.95 5.52
C LEU A 150 3.75 -5.08 4.70
N LEU A 151 2.86 -4.09 4.77
CA LEU A 151 1.67 -4.02 3.91
C LEU A 151 2.04 -3.98 2.42
N ASP A 152 3.03 -3.17 2.07
CA ASP A 152 3.49 -3.07 0.68
C ASP A 152 4.11 -4.39 0.20
N ILE A 153 4.93 -5.04 1.03
CA ILE A 153 5.48 -6.38 0.75
C ILE A 153 4.34 -7.39 0.52
N GLY A 154 3.32 -7.40 1.37
CA GLY A 154 2.16 -8.28 1.22
C GLY A 154 1.39 -8.03 -0.08
N ASN A 155 1.17 -6.76 -0.44
CA ASN A 155 0.54 -6.37 -1.69
C ASN A 155 1.38 -6.76 -2.92
N GLN A 156 2.71 -6.60 -2.84
CA GLN A 156 3.63 -7.00 -3.90
C GLN A 156 3.65 -8.53 -4.07
N ALA A 157 3.64 -9.29 -2.98
CA ALA A 157 3.58 -10.76 -3.02
C ALA A 157 2.29 -11.24 -3.72
N ASN A 158 1.13 -10.68 -3.33
CA ASN A 158 -0.14 -10.97 -3.97
C ASN A 158 -0.15 -10.60 -5.47
N SER A 159 0.39 -9.43 -5.82
CA SER A 159 0.49 -8.98 -7.22
C SER A 159 1.39 -9.90 -8.07
N ARG A 160 2.50 -10.38 -7.50
CA ARG A 160 3.37 -11.38 -8.14
C ARG A 160 2.63 -12.69 -8.36
N GLU A 161 1.92 -13.17 -7.35
CA GLU A 161 1.15 -14.41 -7.47
C GLU A 161 0.10 -14.31 -8.58
N ILE A 162 -0.70 -13.23 -8.59
CA ILE A 162 -1.69 -12.97 -9.64
C ILE A 162 -1.01 -12.93 -11.02
N SER A 163 0.11 -12.22 -11.15
CA SER A 163 0.86 -12.13 -12.42
C SER A 163 1.35 -13.50 -12.89
N THR A 164 1.85 -14.34 -11.98
CA THR A 164 2.27 -15.72 -12.32
C THR A 164 1.09 -16.60 -12.72
N ARG A 165 -0.06 -16.47 -12.06
CA ARG A 165 -1.30 -17.18 -12.44
C ARG A 165 -1.79 -16.73 -13.81
N ILE A 166 -1.79 -15.43 -14.11
CA ILE A 166 -2.14 -14.89 -15.43
C ILE A 166 -1.18 -15.42 -16.50
N LEU A 167 0.13 -15.44 -16.24
CA LEU A 167 1.12 -15.99 -17.17
C LEU A 167 0.85 -17.48 -17.45
N ARG A 168 0.56 -18.28 -16.42
CA ARG A 168 0.18 -19.69 -16.59
C ARG A 168 -1.09 -19.87 -17.40
N LEU A 169 -2.16 -19.15 -17.06
CA LEU A 169 -3.42 -19.17 -17.81
C LEU A 169 -3.25 -18.73 -19.27
N THR A 170 -2.40 -17.73 -19.51
CA THR A 170 -2.08 -17.27 -20.86
C THR A 170 -1.28 -18.32 -21.62
N GLN A 171 -0.33 -18.99 -20.97
CA GLN A 171 0.45 -20.07 -21.57
C GLN A 171 -0.44 -21.27 -21.92
N GLU A 172 -1.31 -21.68 -21.00
CA GLU A 172 -2.32 -22.73 -21.22
C GLU A 172 -3.28 -22.34 -22.36
N GLY A 173 -3.78 -21.11 -22.39
CA GLY A 173 -4.63 -20.61 -23.48
C GLY A 173 -3.91 -20.52 -24.84
N VAL A 174 -2.60 -20.30 -24.84
CA VAL A 174 -1.77 -20.37 -26.06
C VAL A 174 -1.62 -21.81 -26.55
N ASP A 175 -1.57 -22.80 -25.64
CA ASP A 175 -1.54 -24.22 -25.98
C ASP A 175 -2.91 -24.74 -26.48
N ASP A 176 -4.01 -24.23 -25.92
CA ASP A 176 -5.40 -24.46 -26.40
C ASP A 176 -5.65 -23.98 -27.85
N ASN A 177 -4.70 -23.25 -28.43
CA ASN A 177 -4.70 -22.88 -29.84
C ASN A 177 -4.58 -24.10 -30.79
N ALA A 178 -4.37 -25.32 -30.29
CA ALA A 178 -4.40 -26.54 -31.12
C ALA A 178 -5.76 -26.72 -31.82
N THR A 179 -6.88 -26.57 -31.11
CA THR A 179 -8.24 -26.70 -31.68
C THR A 179 -8.54 -25.60 -32.69
N VAL A 180 -8.15 -24.35 -32.39
CA VAL A 180 -8.32 -23.20 -33.29
C VAL A 180 -7.47 -23.36 -34.56
N LYS A 181 -6.24 -23.88 -34.44
CA LYS A 181 -5.40 -24.21 -35.60
C LYS A 181 -6.05 -25.27 -36.48
N VAL A 182 -6.62 -26.32 -35.88
CA VAL A 182 -7.31 -27.39 -36.63
C VAL A 182 -8.51 -26.85 -37.41
N ILE A 183 -9.38 -26.07 -36.75
CA ILE A 183 -10.53 -25.43 -37.42
C ILE A 183 -10.08 -24.52 -38.56
N THR A 184 -9.03 -23.72 -38.34
CA THR A 184 -8.48 -22.81 -39.36
C THR A 184 -7.95 -23.57 -40.58
N VAL A 185 -7.28 -24.71 -40.38
CA VAL A 185 -6.82 -25.57 -41.48
C VAL A 185 -8.02 -26.11 -42.27
N PHE A 186 -9.07 -26.57 -41.61
CA PHE A 186 -10.29 -27.02 -42.30
C PHE A 186 -10.93 -25.89 -43.11
N THR A 187 -11.05 -24.69 -42.56
CA THR A 187 -11.58 -23.52 -43.28
C THR A 187 -10.72 -23.16 -44.49
N LEU A 188 -9.39 -23.20 -44.37
CA LEU A 188 -8.48 -22.90 -45.49
C LEU A 188 -8.53 -23.92 -46.62
N ILE A 189 -8.88 -25.17 -46.33
CA ILE A 189 -9.09 -26.21 -47.35
C ILE A 189 -10.48 -26.08 -47.96
N TYR A 190 -11.49 -25.83 -47.13
CA TYR A 190 -12.89 -25.74 -47.55
C TYR A 190 -13.16 -24.52 -48.44
N LEU A 191 -12.59 -23.35 -48.09
CA LEU A 191 -12.83 -22.10 -48.81
C LEU A 191 -12.48 -22.15 -50.31
N PRO A 192 -11.28 -22.60 -50.74
CA PRO A 192 -10.95 -22.74 -52.16
C PRO A 192 -11.75 -23.87 -52.82
N ALA A 193 -12.00 -24.97 -52.12
CA ALA A 193 -12.82 -26.06 -52.66
C ALA A 193 -14.26 -25.60 -52.94
N SER A 194 -14.84 -24.81 -52.03
CA SER A 194 -16.17 -24.22 -52.18
C SER A 194 -16.20 -23.16 -53.28
N PHE A 195 -15.18 -22.29 -53.39
CA PHE A 195 -15.10 -21.31 -54.47
C PHE A 195 -15.05 -21.99 -55.85
N VAL A 196 -14.22 -23.02 -55.98
CA VAL A 196 -14.12 -23.81 -57.21
C VAL A 196 -15.42 -24.56 -57.47
N ALA A 197 -16.06 -25.14 -56.45
CA ALA A 197 -17.36 -25.78 -56.59
C ALA A 197 -18.49 -24.81 -56.99
N SER A 198 -18.48 -23.55 -56.53
CA SER A 198 -19.44 -22.53 -56.97
C SER A 198 -19.14 -22.05 -58.40
N PHE A 199 -17.87 -21.81 -58.73
CA PHE A 199 -17.47 -21.37 -60.07
C PHE A 199 -17.73 -22.43 -61.14
N LEU A 200 -17.42 -23.68 -60.82
CA LEU A 200 -17.68 -24.83 -61.67
C LEU A 200 -19.14 -25.29 -61.57
N GLY A 201 -19.82 -25.12 -60.44
CA GLY A 201 -21.26 -25.38 -60.30
C GLY A 201 -22.12 -24.53 -61.25
N MET A 202 -21.60 -23.38 -61.70
CA MET A 202 -22.18 -22.57 -62.76
C MET A 202 -21.84 -23.06 -64.20
N ASN A 203 -20.92 -24.02 -64.38
CA ASN A 203 -20.41 -24.44 -65.70
C ASN A 203 -20.34 -25.98 -65.96
N VAL A 204 -20.42 -26.86 -64.95
CA VAL A 204 -20.26 -28.32 -65.16
C VAL A 204 -21.60 -29.03 -65.41
N PHE A 205 -22.71 -28.39 -65.08
CA PHE A 205 -24.05 -28.89 -65.43
C PHE A 205 -24.52 -28.22 -66.73
N ASP A 206 -23.98 -28.65 -67.86
CA ASP A 206 -24.70 -28.46 -69.12
C ASP A 206 -25.79 -29.54 -69.15
N PHE A 207 -26.99 -29.21 -68.68
CA PHE A 207 -28.18 -30.07 -68.82
C PHE A 207 -28.60 -30.08 -70.29
N LYS A 208 -27.82 -30.76 -71.13
CA LYS A 208 -28.25 -31.02 -72.49
C LYS A 208 -28.92 -32.38 -72.62
N SER A 209 -30.24 -32.25 -72.69
CA SER A 209 -31.17 -32.98 -73.55
C SER A 209 -31.98 -34.09 -72.91
N GLU A 210 -33.30 -33.87 -72.90
CA GLU A 210 -34.45 -34.74 -73.22
C GLU A 210 -34.50 -36.24 -72.89
N ASP A 211 -33.50 -36.87 -72.29
CA ASP A 211 -33.62 -38.26 -71.82
C ASP A 211 -32.88 -38.43 -70.50
N GLY A 212 -33.65 -38.70 -69.44
CA GLY A 212 -33.28 -38.68 -68.03
C GLY A 212 -32.17 -39.65 -67.60
N SER A 213 -30.94 -39.40 -68.05
CA SER A 213 -29.74 -40.07 -67.57
C SER A 213 -28.73 -39.04 -67.05
N LEU A 214 -28.54 -39.02 -65.73
CA LEU A 214 -27.52 -38.24 -65.04
C LEU A 214 -26.13 -38.81 -65.38
N ARG A 215 -25.54 -38.39 -66.51
CA ARG A 215 -24.13 -38.66 -66.81
C ARG A 215 -23.27 -37.49 -66.35
N ALA A 216 -22.42 -37.75 -65.36
CA ALA A 216 -21.38 -36.82 -64.95
C ALA A 216 -20.48 -36.50 -66.16
N SER A 217 -20.31 -35.21 -66.46
CA SER A 217 -19.49 -34.74 -67.58
C SER A 217 -18.03 -35.23 -67.45
N PRO A 218 -17.33 -35.57 -68.55
CA PRO A 218 -15.90 -35.95 -68.54
C PRO A 218 -14.97 -34.86 -67.97
N GLN A 219 -15.49 -33.67 -67.71
CA GLN A 219 -14.78 -32.49 -67.21
C GLN A 219 -14.43 -32.52 -65.71
N PHE A 220 -14.79 -33.57 -64.96
CA PHE A 220 -14.44 -33.70 -63.53
C PHE A 220 -12.93 -33.60 -63.26
N TRP A 221 -12.10 -33.99 -64.24
CA TRP A 221 -10.65 -33.86 -64.14
C TRP A 221 -10.19 -32.39 -64.04
N ILE A 222 -10.93 -31.42 -64.60
CA ILE A 222 -10.63 -29.98 -64.49
C ILE A 222 -10.88 -29.46 -63.07
N TYR A 223 -11.91 -29.98 -62.38
CA TYR A 223 -12.14 -29.72 -60.96
C TYR A 223 -10.92 -30.14 -60.14
N VAL A 224 -10.46 -31.39 -60.33
CA VAL A 224 -9.29 -31.91 -59.62
C VAL A 224 -8.03 -31.11 -59.95
N VAL A 225 -7.77 -30.83 -61.22
CA VAL A 225 -6.58 -30.08 -61.68
C VAL A 225 -6.58 -28.64 -61.20
N THR A 226 -7.73 -28.02 -60.95
CA THR A 226 -7.82 -26.63 -60.48
C THR A 226 -7.80 -26.55 -58.95
N THR A 227 -8.50 -27.45 -58.27
CA THR A 227 -8.59 -27.46 -56.80
C THR A 227 -7.25 -27.83 -56.16
N VAL A 228 -6.54 -28.86 -56.66
CA VAL A 228 -5.28 -29.32 -56.07
C VAL A 228 -4.20 -28.21 -56.00
N PRO A 229 -3.86 -27.49 -57.08
CA PRO A 229 -2.87 -26.41 -57.01
C PRO A 229 -3.37 -25.22 -56.18
N LEU A 230 -4.66 -24.94 -56.17
CA LEU A 230 -5.22 -23.85 -55.36
C LEU A 230 -5.15 -24.18 -53.86
N THR A 231 -5.41 -25.43 -53.47
CA THR A 231 -5.20 -25.95 -52.11
C THR A 231 -3.71 -25.95 -51.75
N MET A 232 -2.83 -26.36 -52.67
CA MET A 232 -1.39 -26.31 -52.43
C MET A 232 -0.88 -24.88 -52.25
N LEU A 233 -1.43 -23.92 -53.00
CA LEU A 233 -1.10 -22.50 -52.89
C LEU A 233 -1.60 -21.91 -51.57
N THR A 234 -2.82 -22.24 -51.14
CA THR A 234 -3.36 -21.76 -49.85
C THR A 234 -2.60 -22.35 -48.66
N VAL A 235 -2.32 -23.65 -48.67
CA VAL A 235 -1.51 -24.31 -47.63
C VAL A 235 -0.07 -23.78 -47.65
N GLY A 236 0.52 -23.62 -48.84
CA GLY A 236 1.85 -23.07 -49.04
C GLY A 236 1.97 -21.62 -48.57
N ALA A 237 1.00 -20.77 -48.91
CA ALA A 237 0.92 -19.38 -48.45
C ALA A 237 0.77 -19.29 -46.93
N TRP A 238 -0.06 -20.14 -46.31
CA TRP A 238 -0.18 -20.22 -44.86
C TRP A 238 1.14 -20.65 -44.19
N TYR A 239 1.81 -21.67 -44.75
CA TYR A 239 3.09 -22.16 -44.23
C TYR A 239 4.19 -21.09 -44.33
N LEU A 240 4.26 -20.37 -45.46
CA LEU A 240 5.19 -19.27 -45.66
C LEU A 240 4.89 -18.09 -44.72
N TYR A 241 3.62 -17.73 -44.56
CA TYR A 241 3.18 -16.69 -43.63
C TYR A 241 3.56 -17.03 -42.18
N LYS A 242 3.25 -18.25 -41.73
CA LYS A 242 3.61 -18.77 -40.40
C LYS A 242 5.13 -18.75 -40.18
N THR A 243 5.90 -19.19 -41.17
CA THR A 243 7.37 -19.25 -41.07
C THR A 243 7.98 -17.84 -41.01
N ARG A 244 7.49 -16.90 -41.81
CA ARG A 244 7.92 -15.50 -41.77
C ARG A 244 7.56 -14.83 -40.44
N HIS A 245 6.33 -15.03 -39.96
CA HIS A 245 5.87 -14.46 -38.70
C HIS A 245 6.67 -14.98 -37.49
N ASN A 246 7.03 -16.27 -37.50
CA ASN A 246 7.89 -16.85 -36.45
C ASN A 246 9.32 -16.31 -36.47
N LYS A 247 9.90 -16.04 -37.65
CA LYS A 247 11.24 -15.43 -37.78
C LYS A 247 11.25 -13.98 -37.28
N LEU A 248 10.20 -13.20 -37.58
CA LEU A 248 10.06 -11.82 -37.11
C LEU A 248 9.91 -11.72 -35.58
N ARG A 249 9.12 -12.63 -34.97
CA ARG A 249 9.02 -12.71 -33.50
C ARG A 249 10.35 -13.03 -32.83
N LYS A 250 11.13 -13.98 -33.37
CA LYS A 250 12.45 -14.34 -32.84
C LYS A 250 13.49 -13.21 -32.97
N ALA A 251 13.43 -12.44 -34.07
CA ALA A 251 14.31 -11.28 -34.24
C ALA A 251 13.98 -10.16 -33.25
N LYS A 252 12.69 -9.93 -32.97
CA LYS A 252 12.24 -8.90 -32.01
C LYS A 252 12.58 -9.27 -30.56
N SER A 253 12.43 -10.54 -30.17
CA SER A 253 12.81 -11.00 -28.82
C SER A 253 14.32 -10.96 -28.57
N PHE A 254 15.14 -11.16 -29.60
CA PHE A 254 16.60 -11.06 -29.49
C PHE A 254 17.07 -9.61 -29.37
N ALA A 255 16.39 -8.67 -30.03
CA ALA A 255 16.68 -7.24 -29.95
C ALA A 255 16.26 -6.59 -28.62
N GLU A 256 15.27 -7.15 -27.91
CA GLU A 256 14.86 -6.68 -26.56
C GLU A 256 15.72 -7.26 -25.42
N SER A 257 16.54 -8.28 -25.69
CA SER A 257 17.41 -8.93 -24.69
C SER A 257 18.87 -8.47 -24.69
N VAL A 258 19.25 -7.58 -25.61
CA VAL A 258 20.58 -6.96 -25.75
C VAL A 258 20.48 -5.48 -25.40
#